data_AF-A0A832MYX2-F1
#
_entry.id   AF-A0A832MYX2-F1
#
_cell.length_a   1.000
_cell.length_b   1.000
_cell.length_c   1.000
_cell.angle_alpha   90.00
_cell.angle_beta   90.00
_cell.angle_gamma   90.00
#
_symmetry.space_group_name_H-M   'P 1'
#
loop_
_entity.id
_entity.type
_entity.pdbx_description
1 polymer ?
#
loop_
_entity_poly.entity_id
_entity_poly.type
_entity_poly.pdbx_seq_one_letter_code
_entity_poly.pdbx_strand_id
1 'polypeptide(L)'
;MTGLESFRIDLLLLYLAATGLFSYVTMRLFGRNSVRVFALLFLFNTLMVVVGPLLTLLFYFYLTHNKRKIPVINAHLLDVAQLQRHFPLVKRHYGEGPPERLLNGAESPEGRKVRLLTHLIRKLERQDVRLLQSTLSGKSDEGRLLSFGVLNNMEQRLNDRISDLQERLAQENDAVQRAIYEQEIAYLYREFVYYGLVT
;
A
#
# COMPACT_ATOMS: atom_id res chain seq x y z
N MET A 1 -22.07 -47.55 20.10
CA MET A 1 -22.28 -46.23 19.45
C MET A 1 -22.39 -45.08 20.47
N THR A 2 -21.82 -45.20 21.67
CA THR A 2 -21.93 -44.18 22.76
C THR A 2 -20.68 -43.30 22.92
N GLY A 3 -19.50 -43.74 22.45
CA GLY A 3 -18.25 -43.00 22.61
C GLY A 3 -18.11 -41.75 21.73
N LEU A 4 -18.68 -41.76 20.52
CA LEU A 4 -18.54 -40.64 19.58
C LEU A 4 -19.41 -39.44 19.97
N GLU A 5 -20.61 -39.70 20.51
CA GLU A 5 -21.52 -38.65 20.99
C GLU A 5 -20.98 -38.00 22.27
N SER A 6 -20.40 -38.79 23.20
CA SER A 6 -19.75 -38.25 24.40
C SER A 6 -18.62 -37.28 24.04
N PHE A 7 -17.74 -37.68 23.11
CA PHE A 7 -16.60 -36.85 22.70
C PHE A 7 -17.02 -35.51 22.07
N ARG A 8 -18.15 -35.47 21.35
CA ARG A 8 -18.67 -34.23 20.76
C ARG A 8 -19.24 -33.29 21.81
N ILE A 9 -19.91 -33.84 22.82
CA ILE A 9 -20.44 -33.05 23.95
C ILE A 9 -19.29 -32.46 24.76
N ASP A 10 -18.24 -33.25 25.03
CA ASP A 10 -17.07 -32.79 25.79
C ASP A 10 -16.33 -31.64 25.08
N LEU A 11 -16.20 -31.70 23.75
CA LEU A 11 -15.61 -30.62 22.95
C LEU A 11 -16.45 -29.35 22.95
N LEU A 12 -17.78 -29.47 22.89
CA LEU A 12 -18.68 -28.32 22.96
C LEU A 12 -18.64 -27.65 24.34
N LEU A 13 -18.58 -28.45 25.40
CA LEU A 13 -18.45 -27.96 26.77
C LEU A 13 -17.10 -27.26 26.99
N LEU A 14 -16.00 -27.83 26.48
CA LEU A 14 -14.68 -27.21 26.54
C LEU A 14 -14.65 -25.86 25.80
N TYR A 15 -15.28 -25.80 24.63
CA TYR A 15 -15.38 -24.57 23.85
C TYR A 15 -16.21 -23.49 24.58
N LEU A 16 -17.36 -23.85 25.14
CA LEU A 16 -18.17 -22.92 25.95
C LEU A 16 -17.42 -22.42 27.18
N ALA A 17 -16.63 -23.28 27.83
CA ALA A 17 -15.78 -22.89 28.94
C ALA A 17 -14.66 -21.92 28.51
N ALA A 18 -13.99 -22.19 27.39
CA ALA A 18 -12.92 -21.35 26.87
C ALA A 18 -13.42 -19.96 26.43
N THR A 19 -14.59 -19.90 25.78
CA THR A 19 -15.21 -18.65 25.33
C THR A 19 -15.76 -17.83 26.50
N GLY A 20 -16.33 -18.48 27.52
CA GLY A 20 -16.69 -17.86 28.79
C GLY A 20 -15.48 -17.27 29.51
N LEU A 21 -14.37 -18.01 29.59
CA LEU A 21 -13.14 -17.56 30.24
C LEU A 21 -12.49 -16.38 29.49
N PHE A 22 -12.43 -16.42 28.16
CA PHE A 22 -11.92 -15.32 27.34
C PHE A 22 -12.77 -14.05 27.49
N SER A 23 -14.10 -14.20 27.47
CA SER A 23 -15.02 -13.08 27.66
C SER A 23 -14.89 -12.50 29.07
N TYR A 24 -14.70 -13.33 30.09
CA TYR A 24 -14.48 -12.91 31.48
C TYR A 24 -13.15 -12.15 31.69
N VAL A 25 -12.06 -12.60 31.06
CA VAL A 25 -10.77 -11.89 31.10
C VAL A 25 -10.90 -10.51 30.45
N THR A 26 -11.60 -10.43 29.31
CA THR A 26 -11.81 -9.16 28.58
C THR A 26 -12.73 -8.20 29.35
N MET A 27 -13.72 -8.75 30.06
CA MET A 27 -14.58 -7.99 30.98
C MET A 27 -13.76 -7.29 32.07
N ARG A 28 -12.74 -7.96 32.62
CA ARG A 28 -11.87 -7.40 33.67
C ARG A 28 -10.98 -6.26 33.17
N LEU A 29 -10.64 -6.25 31.87
CA LEU A 29 -9.80 -5.23 31.24
C LEU A 29 -10.55 -3.91 30.95
N PHE A 30 -11.89 -3.93 30.77
CA PHE A 30 -12.64 -2.77 30.24
C PHE A 30 -13.49 -1.97 31.24
N GLY A 31 -13.41 -2.25 32.55
CA GLY A 31 -13.70 -1.36 33.70
C GLY A 31 -15.07 -0.65 33.84
N ARG A 32 -15.60 0.01 32.81
CA ARG A 32 -16.74 0.95 32.91
C ARG A 32 -18.06 0.41 32.32
N ASN A 33 -18.03 -0.64 31.49
CA ASN A 33 -19.22 -1.28 30.89
C ASN A 33 -19.08 -2.81 30.78
N SER A 34 -18.54 -3.41 31.83
CA SER A 34 -18.02 -4.77 31.85
C SER A 34 -19.06 -5.84 31.45
N VAL A 35 -20.31 -5.72 31.91
CA VAL A 35 -21.38 -6.70 31.61
C VAL A 35 -21.81 -6.67 30.15
N ARG A 36 -21.88 -5.49 29.51
CA ARG A 36 -22.25 -5.38 28.09
C ARG A 36 -21.16 -5.93 27.17
N VAL A 37 -19.89 -5.66 27.50
CA VAL A 37 -18.74 -6.20 26.76
C VAL A 37 -18.69 -7.72 26.89
N PHE A 38 -18.91 -8.27 28.08
CA PHE A 38 -19.02 -9.72 28.29
C PHE A 38 -20.14 -10.33 27.44
N ALA A 39 -21.36 -9.78 27.54
CA ALA A 39 -22.52 -10.30 26.82
C ALA A 39 -22.33 -10.25 25.30
N LEU A 40 -21.76 -9.16 24.77
CA LEU A 40 -21.50 -9.00 23.35
C LEU A 40 -20.44 -10.00 22.85
N LEU A 41 -19.30 -10.11 23.54
CA LEU A 41 -18.22 -11.00 23.13
C LEU A 41 -18.61 -12.48 23.26
N PHE A 42 -19.29 -12.84 24.35
CA PHE A 42 -19.76 -14.21 24.56
C PHE A 42 -20.79 -14.61 23.49
N LEU A 43 -21.76 -13.73 23.21
CA LEU A 43 -22.77 -13.96 22.18
C LEU A 43 -22.13 -14.05 20.79
N PHE A 44 -21.23 -13.13 20.45
CA PHE A 44 -20.56 -13.10 19.16
C PHE A 44 -19.72 -14.36 18.90
N ASN A 45 -18.95 -14.80 19.91
CA ASN A 45 -18.09 -15.96 19.78
C ASN A 45 -18.90 -17.26 19.64
N THR A 46 -19.98 -17.39 20.42
CA THR A 46 -20.90 -18.54 20.32
C THR A 46 -21.62 -18.56 18.96
N LEU A 47 -22.03 -17.39 18.46
CA LEU A 47 -22.73 -17.28 17.19
C LEU A 47 -21.83 -17.67 16.00
N MET A 48 -20.53 -17.39 16.06
CA MET A 48 -19.57 -17.75 15.00
C MET A 48 -19.49 -19.27 14.77
N VAL A 49 -19.64 -20.10 15.79
CA VAL A 49 -19.66 -21.58 15.65
C VAL A 49 -20.84 -22.06 14.82
N VAL A 50 -21.97 -21.35 14.88
CA VAL A 50 -23.18 -21.71 14.13
C VAL A 50 -23.17 -21.07 12.74
N VAL A 51 -22.80 -19.79 12.66
CA VAL A 51 -22.83 -19.01 11.41
C VAL A 51 -21.80 -19.50 10.40
N GLY A 52 -20.60 -19.88 10.85
CA GLY A 52 -19.54 -20.38 9.96
C GLY A 52 -19.98 -21.60 9.12
N PRO A 53 -20.38 -22.71 9.76
CA PRO A 53 -20.88 -23.89 9.06
C PRO A 53 -22.11 -23.60 8.20
N LEU A 54 -23.02 -22.74 8.68
CA LEU A 54 -24.22 -22.34 7.92
C LEU A 54 -23.83 -21.64 6.61
N LEU A 55 -22.89 -20.69 6.66
CA LEU A 55 -22.38 -20.00 5.47
C LEU A 55 -21.64 -20.95 4.53
N THR A 56 -20.83 -21.87 5.05
CA THR A 56 -20.15 -22.89 4.23
C THR A 56 -21.16 -23.78 3.52
N LEU A 57 -22.24 -24.17 4.20
CA LEU A 57 -23.31 -24.99 3.63
C LEU A 57 -24.09 -24.22 2.55
N LEU A 58 -24.41 -22.94 2.79
CA LEU A 58 -25.01 -22.06 1.78
C LEU A 58 -24.10 -21.91 0.56
N PHE A 59 -22.79 -21.74 0.76
CA PHE A 59 -21.83 -21.60 -0.33
C PHE A 59 -21.71 -22.91 -1.13
N TYR A 60 -21.65 -24.05 -0.45
CA TYR A 60 -21.69 -25.37 -1.08
C TYR A 60 -22.96 -25.56 -1.91
N PHE A 61 -24.12 -25.21 -1.35
CA PHE A 61 -25.40 -25.28 -2.07
C PHE A 61 -25.42 -24.33 -3.27
N TYR A 62 -24.94 -23.10 -3.11
CA TYR A 62 -24.83 -22.12 -4.19
C TYR A 62 -23.93 -22.63 -5.34
N LEU A 63 -22.76 -23.16 -5.01
CA LEU A 63 -21.81 -23.73 -5.99
C LEU A 63 -22.38 -24.95 -6.71
N THR A 64 -23.05 -25.84 -5.98
CA THR A 64 -23.60 -27.08 -6.55
C THR A 64 -24.87 -26.87 -7.35
N HIS A 65 -25.68 -25.86 -6.99
CA HIS A 65 -26.90 -25.51 -7.71
C HIS A 65 -26.61 -24.64 -8.94
N ASN A 66 -25.61 -23.77 -8.86
CA ASN A 66 -25.25 -22.85 -9.94
C ASN A 66 -24.14 -23.43 -10.83
N LYS A 67 -24.37 -24.61 -11.41
CA LYS A 67 -23.47 -25.22 -12.41
C LYS A 67 -23.52 -24.44 -13.72
N ARG A 68 -22.91 -23.26 -13.74
CA ARG A 68 -22.60 -22.56 -14.98
C ARG A 68 -21.65 -23.46 -15.76
N LYS A 69 -22.05 -23.88 -16.95
CA LYS A 69 -21.16 -24.55 -17.90
C LYS A 69 -20.09 -23.53 -18.28
N ILE A 70 -18.96 -23.55 -17.58
CA ILE A 70 -17.78 -22.79 -17.98
C ILE A 70 -17.36 -23.42 -19.32
N PRO A 71 -17.44 -22.70 -20.45
CA PRO A 71 -16.97 -23.26 -21.70
C PRO A 71 -15.49 -23.57 -21.53
N VAL A 72 -15.14 -24.84 -21.68
CA VAL A 72 -13.73 -25.25 -21.74
C VAL A 72 -13.21 -24.68 -23.05
N ILE A 73 -12.59 -23.50 -22.98
CA ILE A 73 -11.94 -22.90 -24.15
C ILE A 73 -10.79 -23.84 -24.48
N ASN A 74 -10.95 -24.63 -25.54
CA ASN A 74 -9.89 -25.45 -26.08
C ASN A 74 -8.73 -24.52 -26.47
N ALA A 75 -7.69 -24.48 -25.65
CA ALA A 75 -6.52 -23.62 -25.80
C ALA A 75 -5.72 -23.88 -27.09
N HIS A 76 -6.14 -24.87 -27.89
CA HIS A 76 -5.52 -25.24 -29.17
C HIS A 76 -5.89 -24.32 -30.34
N LEU A 77 -6.89 -23.44 -30.18
CA LEU A 77 -7.31 -22.47 -31.21
C LEU A 77 -6.73 -21.07 -31.00
N LEU A 78 -5.91 -20.87 -29.96
CA LEU A 78 -5.31 -19.58 -29.69
C LEU A 78 -4.03 -19.44 -30.52
N ASP A 79 -4.16 -18.86 -31.72
CA ASP A 79 -3.02 -18.51 -32.57
C ASP A 79 -2.16 -17.45 -31.87
N VAL A 80 -1.08 -17.91 -31.22
CA VAL A 80 -0.13 -17.09 -30.46
C VAL A 80 0.46 -15.98 -31.34
N ALA A 81 0.52 -16.18 -32.67
CA ALA A 81 1.00 -15.19 -33.62
C ALA A 81 0.04 -13.99 -33.80
N GLN A 82 -1.27 -14.18 -33.61
CA GLN A 82 -2.25 -13.08 -33.61
C GLN A 82 -2.26 -12.32 -32.28
N LEU A 83 -2.03 -12.99 -31.15
CA LEU A 83 -1.89 -12.32 -29.85
C LEU A 83 -0.70 -11.35 -29.83
N GLN A 84 0.43 -11.72 -30.44
CA GLN A 84 1.61 -10.84 -30.49
C GLN A 84 1.38 -9.53 -31.26
N ARG A 85 0.41 -9.48 -32.17
CA ARG A 85 0.09 -8.25 -32.93
C ARG A 85 -0.76 -7.25 -32.14
N HIS A 86 -1.57 -7.73 -31.19
CA HIS A 86 -2.53 -6.90 -30.45
C HIS A 86 -2.13 -6.66 -28.99
N PHE A 87 -1.19 -7.43 -28.45
CA PHE A 87 -0.56 -7.12 -27.18
C PHE A 87 0.64 -6.20 -27.42
N PRO A 88 0.66 -4.97 -26.88
CA PRO A 88 1.89 -4.19 -26.88
C PRO A 88 2.94 -5.02 -26.15
N LEU A 89 3.98 -5.46 -26.87
CA LEU A 89 5.16 -6.02 -26.25
C LEU A 89 5.81 -4.90 -25.44
N VAL A 90 5.40 -4.77 -24.17
CA VAL A 90 6.07 -3.92 -23.20
C VAL A 90 7.42 -4.57 -22.92
N LYS A 91 8.40 -4.29 -23.78
CA LYS A 91 9.79 -4.66 -23.52
C LYS A 91 10.23 -3.86 -22.30
N ARG A 92 10.38 -4.55 -21.17
CA ARG A 92 10.93 -3.95 -19.95
C ARG A 92 12.40 -3.59 -20.21
N HIS A 93 12.68 -2.31 -20.41
CA HIS A 93 14.04 -1.81 -20.71
C HIS A 93 15.05 -2.02 -19.57
N TYR A 94 14.57 -2.24 -18.34
CA TYR A 94 15.39 -2.35 -17.13
C TYR A 94 15.35 -3.74 -16.46
N GLY A 95 14.74 -4.75 -17.09
CA GLY A 95 14.63 -6.10 -16.52
C GLY A 95 13.63 -6.21 -15.36
N GLU A 96 13.67 -7.33 -14.62
CA GLU A 96 12.82 -7.60 -13.43
C GLU A 96 13.47 -7.19 -12.10
N GLY A 97 14.63 -6.54 -12.16
CA GLY A 97 15.37 -6.12 -10.98
C GLY A 97 14.82 -4.82 -10.37
N PRO A 98 14.88 -4.68 -9.02
CA PRO A 98 14.61 -3.40 -8.37
C PRO A 98 15.53 -2.29 -8.93
N PRO A 99 15.01 -1.09 -9.19
CA PRO A 99 15.79 0.01 -9.76
C PRO A 99 16.97 0.43 -8.88
N GLU A 100 16.86 0.26 -7.55
CA GLU A 100 17.94 0.44 -6.57
C GLU A 100 19.17 -0.41 -6.87
N ARG A 101 18.98 -1.67 -7.29
CA ARG A 101 20.09 -2.57 -7.64
C ARG A 101 20.79 -2.12 -8.91
N LEU A 102 20.06 -1.53 -9.86
CA LEU A 102 20.64 -1.02 -11.10
C LEU A 102 21.49 0.23 -10.87
N LEU A 103 21.05 1.12 -9.97
CA LEU A 103 21.75 2.37 -9.65
C LEU A 103 22.99 2.11 -8.77
N ASN A 104 22.83 1.27 -7.74
CA ASN A 104 23.88 1.01 -6.76
C ASN A 104 24.80 -0.17 -7.11
N GLY A 105 24.40 -1.03 -8.04
CA GLY A 105 25.19 -2.18 -8.49
C GLY A 105 26.48 -1.77 -9.21
N ALA A 106 27.59 -2.41 -8.85
CA ALA A 106 28.88 -2.21 -9.53
C ALA A 106 28.88 -2.77 -10.98
N GLU A 107 28.01 -3.74 -11.27
CA GLU A 107 27.97 -4.46 -12.55
C GLU A 107 27.09 -3.78 -13.62
N SER A 108 26.35 -2.73 -13.26
CA SER A 108 25.46 -2.03 -14.20
C SER A 108 26.23 -0.94 -14.97
N PRO A 109 26.21 -0.93 -16.32
CA PRO A 109 26.86 0.10 -17.12
C PRO A 109 26.34 1.51 -16.79
N GLU A 110 27.21 2.51 -16.67
CA GLU A 110 26.83 3.88 -16.28
C GLU A 110 25.75 4.48 -17.18
N GLY A 111 25.86 4.31 -18.51
CA GLY A 111 24.84 4.80 -19.44
C GLY A 111 23.44 4.18 -19.24
N ARG A 112 23.31 3.05 -18.53
CA ARG A 112 22.01 2.48 -18.15
C ARG A 112 21.47 3.13 -16.87
N LYS A 113 22.36 3.49 -15.93
CA LYS A 113 22.03 4.23 -14.69
C LYS A 113 21.50 5.62 -15.02
N VAL A 114 22.21 6.37 -15.87
CA VAL A 114 21.82 7.72 -16.29
C VAL A 114 20.47 7.72 -17.01
N ARG A 115 20.22 6.73 -17.89
CA ARG A 115 18.92 6.59 -18.56
C ARG A 115 17.79 6.31 -17.57
N LEU A 116 17.99 5.40 -16.62
CA LEU A 116 17.01 5.12 -15.57
C LEU A 116 16.69 6.38 -14.77
N LEU A 117 17.70 7.11 -14.29
CA LEU A 117 17.53 8.39 -13.59
C LEU A 117 16.75 9.39 -14.44
N THR A 118 17.06 9.51 -15.72
CA THR A 118 16.34 10.39 -16.66
C THR A 118 14.85 10.02 -16.78
N HIS A 119 14.51 8.73 -16.72
CA HIS A 119 13.10 8.32 -16.72
C HIS A 119 12.40 8.64 -15.41
N LEU A 120 13.06 8.42 -14.27
CA LEU A 120 12.53 8.77 -12.95
C LEU A 120 12.26 10.29 -12.87
N ILE A 121 13.14 11.10 -13.45
CA ILE A 121 13.01 12.56 -13.46
C ILE A 121 11.73 13.04 -14.17
N ARG A 122 11.27 12.33 -15.20
CA ARG A 122 10.09 12.75 -15.99
C ARG A 122 8.79 12.68 -15.20
N LYS A 123 8.71 11.81 -14.20
CA LYS A 123 7.52 11.62 -13.38
C LYS A 123 7.97 11.38 -11.93
N LEU A 124 8.50 12.43 -11.30
CA LEU A 124 8.97 12.36 -9.92
C LEU A 124 7.82 11.94 -8.98
N GLU A 125 7.85 10.70 -8.53
CA GLU A 125 7.07 10.24 -7.40
C GLU A 125 7.93 10.24 -6.12
N ARG A 126 7.29 10.16 -4.95
CA ARG A 126 8.01 10.15 -3.66
C ARG A 126 9.08 9.06 -3.57
N GLN A 127 8.77 7.90 -4.11
CA GLN A 127 9.69 6.75 -4.17
C GLN A 127 10.93 7.07 -5.03
N ASP A 128 10.76 7.86 -6.09
CA ASP A 128 11.85 8.23 -6.99
C ASP A 128 12.79 9.25 -6.33
N VAL A 129 12.26 10.16 -5.51
CA VAL A 129 13.08 11.09 -4.72
C VAL A 129 13.96 10.34 -3.72
N ARG A 130 13.41 9.33 -3.03
CA ARG A 130 14.21 8.47 -2.13
C ARG A 130 15.28 7.70 -2.88
N LEU A 131 14.97 7.24 -4.09
CA LEU A 131 15.92 6.55 -4.94
C LEU A 131 17.05 7.48 -5.41
N LEU A 132 16.73 8.72 -5.79
CA LEU A 132 17.71 9.77 -6.09
C LEU A 132 18.61 10.07 -4.88
N GLN A 133 18.02 10.21 -3.69
CA GLN A 133 18.78 10.38 -2.45
C GLN A 133 19.73 9.20 -2.19
N SER A 134 19.28 7.96 -2.38
CA SER A 134 20.13 6.78 -2.21
C SER A 134 21.30 6.74 -3.22
N THR A 135 21.12 7.33 -4.40
CA THR A 135 22.14 7.41 -5.44
C THR A 135 23.26 8.39 -5.05
N LEU A 136 23.01 9.37 -4.18
CA LEU A 136 24.04 10.28 -3.66
C LEU A 136 25.15 9.54 -2.90
N SER A 137 24.80 8.43 -2.24
CA SER A 137 25.75 7.56 -1.53
C SER A 137 26.30 6.42 -2.41
N GLY A 138 25.88 6.35 -3.68
CA GLY A 138 26.30 5.33 -4.63
C GLY A 138 27.74 5.52 -5.11
N LYS A 139 28.27 4.54 -5.87
CA LYS A 139 29.65 4.55 -6.40
C LYS A 139 29.82 5.25 -7.76
N SER A 140 28.74 5.63 -8.44
CA SER A 140 28.81 6.25 -9.78
C SER A 140 28.78 7.76 -9.65
N ASP A 141 29.84 8.43 -10.11
CA ASP A 141 29.97 9.88 -10.02
C ASP A 141 28.97 10.62 -10.91
N GLU A 142 28.72 10.12 -12.12
CA GLU A 142 27.70 10.69 -13.01
C GLU A 142 26.29 10.58 -12.40
N GLY A 143 25.97 9.43 -11.80
CA GLY A 143 24.69 9.22 -11.12
C GLY A 143 24.52 10.14 -9.90
N ARG A 144 25.60 10.35 -9.14
CA ARG A 144 25.63 11.29 -8.00
C ARG A 144 25.42 12.72 -8.45
N LEU A 145 26.14 13.17 -9.47
CA LEU A 145 26.05 14.53 -9.99
C LEU A 145 24.65 14.83 -10.54
N LEU A 146 24.08 13.90 -11.32
CA LEU A 146 22.73 14.03 -11.84
C LEU A 146 21.69 14.08 -10.72
N SER A 147 21.80 13.17 -9.75
CA SER A 147 20.86 13.13 -8.61
C SER A 147 20.93 14.40 -7.78
N PHE A 148 22.14 14.91 -7.52
CA PHE A 148 22.36 16.18 -6.83
C PHE A 148 21.73 17.34 -7.57
N GLY A 149 21.98 17.47 -8.88
CA GLY A 149 21.41 18.55 -9.68
C GLY A 149 19.87 18.55 -9.68
N VAL A 150 19.26 17.37 -9.74
CA VAL A 150 17.79 17.22 -9.70
C VAL A 150 17.23 17.62 -8.35
N LEU A 151 17.82 17.10 -7.25
CA LEU A 151 17.36 17.40 -5.90
C LEU A 151 17.53 18.89 -5.58
N ASN A 152 18.66 19.48 -5.95
CA ASN A 152 18.93 20.90 -5.75
C ASN A 152 17.97 21.79 -6.55
N ASN A 153 17.71 21.47 -7.82
CA ASN A 153 16.74 22.22 -8.63
C ASN A 153 15.31 22.12 -8.07
N MET A 154 14.95 20.97 -7.50
CA MET A 154 13.66 20.77 -6.87
C MET A 154 13.51 21.61 -5.59
N GLU A 155 14.52 21.59 -4.74
CA GLU A 155 14.59 22.41 -3.52
C GLU A 155 14.54 23.91 -3.87
N GLN A 156 15.37 24.35 -4.81
CA GLN A 156 15.41 25.74 -5.24
C GLN A 156 14.04 26.20 -5.76
N ARG A 157 13.38 25.41 -6.62
CA ARG A 157 12.04 25.74 -7.15
C ARG A 157 10.99 25.88 -6.04
N LEU A 158 11.04 25.04 -5.01
CA LEU A 158 10.11 25.14 -3.88
C LEU A 158 10.40 26.40 -3.07
N ASN A 159 11.68 26.67 -2.78
CA ASN A 159 12.10 27.88 -2.06
C ASN A 159 11.73 29.17 -2.79
N ASP A 160 12.01 29.26 -4.10
CA ASP A 160 11.68 30.42 -4.92
C ASP A 160 10.17 30.71 -4.88
N ARG A 161 9.34 29.65 -4.91
CA ARG A 161 7.89 29.80 -4.88
C ARG A 161 7.35 30.17 -3.49
N ILE A 162 7.96 29.66 -2.43
CA ILE A 162 7.66 30.10 -1.06
C ILE A 162 8.01 31.58 -0.91
N SER A 163 9.17 32.02 -1.39
CA SER A 163 9.61 33.41 -1.32
C SER A 163 8.65 34.34 -2.08
N ASP A 164 8.27 34.00 -3.32
CA ASP A 164 7.30 34.77 -4.11
C ASP A 164 5.93 34.89 -3.40
N LEU A 165 5.43 33.79 -2.82
CA LEU A 165 4.17 33.82 -2.06
C LEU A 165 4.27 34.63 -0.77
N GLN A 166 5.41 34.60 -0.08
CA GLN A 166 5.64 35.41 1.12
C GLN A 166 5.69 36.91 0.79
N GLU A 167 6.33 37.29 -0.31
CA GLU A 167 6.35 38.67 -0.79
C GLU A 167 4.94 39.16 -1.14
N ARG A 168 4.15 38.33 -1.83
CA ARG A 168 2.73 38.65 -2.15
C ARG A 168 1.87 38.76 -0.91
N LEU A 169 2.04 37.84 0.05
CA LEU A 169 1.34 37.87 1.33
C LEU A 169 1.63 39.15 2.13
N ALA A 170 2.86 39.65 2.08
CA ALA A 170 3.25 40.88 2.77
C ALA A 170 2.61 42.14 2.19
N GLN A 171 2.29 42.14 0.89
CA GLN A 171 1.68 43.28 0.19
C GLN A 171 0.15 43.20 0.13
N GLU A 172 -0.44 42.04 0.42
CA GLU A 172 -1.87 41.79 0.32
C GLU A 172 -2.63 42.28 1.56
N ASN A 173 -3.72 43.01 1.31
CA ASN A 173 -4.57 43.58 2.35
C ASN A 173 -5.91 42.85 2.48
N ASP A 174 -6.33 42.11 1.45
CA ASP A 174 -7.54 41.32 1.51
C ASP A 174 -7.36 40.06 2.39
N ALA A 175 -8.23 39.90 3.38
CA ALA A 175 -8.15 38.79 4.33
C ALA A 175 -8.36 37.42 3.66
N VAL A 176 -9.20 37.35 2.62
CA VAL A 176 -9.46 36.09 1.90
C VAL A 176 -8.23 35.71 1.08
N GLN A 177 -7.67 36.65 0.34
CA GLN A 177 -6.50 36.41 -0.49
C GLN A 177 -5.25 36.06 0.33
N ARG A 178 -5.08 36.69 1.50
CA ARG A 178 -4.03 36.31 2.46
C ARG A 178 -4.16 34.87 2.94
N ALA A 179 -5.36 34.43 3.30
CA ALA A 179 -5.59 33.06 3.74
C ALA A 179 -5.25 32.03 2.65
N ILE A 180 -5.49 32.37 1.38
CA ILE A 180 -5.10 31.53 0.23
C ILE A 180 -3.57 31.43 0.14
N TYR A 181 -2.84 32.53 0.22
CA TYR A 181 -1.37 32.50 0.18
C TYR A 181 -0.77 31.75 1.37
N GLU A 182 -1.29 31.94 2.59
CA GLU A 182 -0.85 31.17 3.76
C GLU A 182 -1.08 29.67 3.58
N GLN A 183 -2.24 29.29 3.03
CA GLN A 183 -2.56 27.91 2.72
C GLN A 183 -1.60 27.32 1.66
N GLU A 184 -1.31 28.06 0.58
CA GLU A 184 -0.36 27.64 -0.44
C GLU A 184 1.06 27.45 0.11
N ILE A 185 1.52 28.39 0.94
CA ILE A 185 2.81 28.29 1.63
C ILE A 185 2.85 27.02 2.51
N ALA A 186 1.79 26.75 3.28
CA ALA A 186 1.71 25.54 4.10
C ALA A 186 1.74 24.25 3.25
N TYR A 187 1.12 24.25 2.07
CA TYR A 187 1.19 23.13 1.14
C TYR A 187 2.61 22.90 0.62
N LEU A 188 3.35 23.97 0.28
CA LEU A 188 4.74 23.86 -0.18
C LEU A 188 5.66 23.34 0.93
N TYR A 189 5.49 23.79 2.17
CA TYR A 189 6.23 23.22 3.31
C TYR A 189 5.90 21.75 3.55
N ARG A 190 4.62 21.37 3.40
CA ARG A 190 4.24 19.95 3.46
C ARG A 190 4.89 19.15 2.34
N GLU A 191 5.08 19.72 1.16
CA GLU A 191 5.76 19.09 0.03
C GLU A 191 7.25 18.83 0.34
N PHE A 192 7.95 19.78 0.96
CA PHE A 192 9.31 19.60 1.48
C PHE A 192 9.43 18.39 2.40
N VAL A 193 8.53 18.28 3.39
CA VAL A 193 8.50 17.17 4.35
C VAL A 193 8.10 15.86 3.67
N TYR A 194 7.15 15.90 2.74
CA TYR A 194 6.68 14.72 2.03
C TYR A 194 7.81 14.04 1.24
N TYR A 195 8.62 14.84 0.56
CA TYR A 195 9.77 14.36 -0.19
C TYR A 195 11.02 14.12 0.65
N GLY A 196 11.05 14.60 1.89
CA GLY A 196 12.20 14.43 2.79
C GLY A 196 13.42 15.22 2.34
N LEU A 197 13.19 16.43 1.80
CA LEU A 197 14.25 17.35 1.38
C LEU A 197 14.83 18.18 2.54
N VAL A 198 14.09 18.29 3.66
CA VAL A 198 14.57 18.90 4.90
C VAL A 198 14.84 17.78 5.90
N THR A 199 16.03 17.77 6.48
CA THR A 199 16.43 16.86 7.58
C THR A 199 16.82 17.68 8.80
#